data_AF-A0A816FTG9-F1
#
_entry.id   AF-A0A816FTG9-F1
#
_cell.length_a   1.000
_cell.length_b   1.000
_cell.length_c   1.000
_cell.angle_alpha   90.00
_cell.angle_beta   90.00
_cell.angle_gamma   90.00
#
_symmetry.space_group_name_H-M   'P 1'
#
loop_
_entity.id
_entity.type
_entity.pdbx_description
1 polymer ?
#
loop_
_entity_poly.entity_id
_entity_poly.type
_entity_poly.pdbx_seq_one_letter_code
_entity_poly.pdbx_strand_id
1 'polypeptide(L)' 'ANLGDHIEYGQQRRENLGDLINETLEAFERHGGEDAFINIKYMIPTYESCMLN' A
#
# COMPACT_ATOMS: atom_id res chain seq x y z
N ALA A 1 -3.38 -14.36 -2.45
CA ALA A 1 -3.72 -15.47 -1.51
C ALA A 1 -2.41 -15.93 -0.91
N ASN A 2 -2.35 -16.40 0.34
CA ASN A 2 -1.07 -16.85 0.90
C ASN A 2 -0.69 -18.20 0.28
N LEU A 3 0.12 -18.17 -0.79
CA LEU A 3 0.42 -19.33 -1.63
C LEU A 3 1.41 -20.33 -1.01
N GLY A 4 1.79 -20.15 0.27
CA GLY A 4 2.73 -21.05 0.94
C GLY A 4 4.04 -21.19 0.16
N ASP A 5 4.41 -22.41 -0.19
CA ASP A 5 5.65 -22.77 -0.93
C ASP A 5 5.47 -22.76 -2.46
N HIS A 6 4.36 -22.22 -2.97
CA HIS A 6 4.15 -22.02 -4.40
C HIS A 6 4.56 -20.62 -4.83
N ILE A 7 5.34 -20.55 -5.92
CA ILE A 7 5.75 -19.30 -6.55
C ILE A 7 4.55 -18.73 -7.31
N GLU A 8 4.04 -17.55 -6.90
CA GLU A 8 3.02 -16.82 -7.64
C GLU A 8 3.61 -16.26 -8.95
N TYR A 9 3.53 -17.03 -10.04
CA TYR A 9 3.91 -16.57 -11.37
C TYR A 9 3.06 -15.37 -11.87
N GLY A 10 1.94 -15.05 -11.21
CA GLY A 10 1.08 -13.90 -11.48
C GLY A 10 1.59 -12.56 -10.94
N GLN A 11 2.57 -12.54 -10.03
CA GLN A 11 3.16 -11.29 -9.52
C GLN A 11 3.77 -10.43 -10.63
N GLN A 12 4.27 -11.06 -11.70
CA GLN A 12 4.82 -10.35 -12.86
C GLN A 12 3.77 -9.45 -13.56
N ARG A 13 2.47 -9.71 -13.36
CA ARG A 13 1.38 -8.93 -13.96
C ARG A 13 0.80 -7.84 -13.03
N ARG A 14 1.34 -7.67 -11.81
CA ARG A 14 0.81 -6.72 -10.80
C ARG A 14 -0.70 -6.85 -10.56
N GLU A 15 -1.26 -8.06 -10.67
CA GLU A 15 -2.71 -8.28 -10.50
C GLU A 15 -3.14 -8.34 -9.00
N ASN A 16 -2.21 -8.19 -8.05
CA ASN A 16 -2.56 -8.12 -6.65
C ASN A 16 -3.06 -6.72 -6.29
N LEU A 17 -4.38 -6.60 -6.17
CA LEU A 17 -5.05 -5.36 -5.78
C LEU A 17 -4.55 -4.82 -4.44
N GLY A 18 -4.16 -5.68 -3.49
CA GLY A 18 -3.63 -5.26 -2.20
C GLY A 18 -2.33 -4.48 -2.33
N ASP A 19 -1.42 -4.96 -3.19
CA ASP A 19 -0.15 -4.30 -3.46
C ASP A 19 -0.38 -2.96 -4.18
N LEU A 20 -1.31 -2.93 -5.14
CA LEU A 20 -1.68 -1.69 -5.84
C LEU A 20 -2.29 -0.64 -4.91
N ILE A 21 -3.15 -1.06 -3.98
CA ILE A 21 -3.73 -0.17 -2.96
C ILE A 21 -2.60 0.43 -2.10
N ASN A 22 -1.67 -0.40 -1.62
CA ASN A 22 -0.54 0.08 -0.83
C ASN A 22 0.34 1.05 -1.62
N GLU A 23 0.78 0.70 -2.83
CA GLU A 23 1.57 1.59 -3.70
C GLU A 23 0.88 2.94 -3.92
N THR A 24 -0.45 2.93 -4.08
CA THR A 24 -1.23 4.16 -4.29
C THR A 24 -1.30 5.02 -3.02
N LEU A 25 -1.50 4.42 -1.85
CA LEU A 25 -1.53 5.16 -0.57
C LEU A 25 -0.17 5.76 -0.24
N GLU A 26 0.92 5.05 -0.52
CA GLU A 26 2.28 5.59 -0.37
C GLU A 26 2.51 6.79 -1.29
N ALA A 27 2.05 6.72 -2.54
CA ALA A 27 2.15 7.84 -3.47
C ALA A 27 1.33 9.05 -2.99
N PHE A 28 0.15 8.82 -2.40
CA PHE A 28 -0.66 9.87 -1.80
C PHE A 28 0.00 10.51 -0.58
N GLU A 29 0.60 9.72 0.30
CA GLU A 29 1.35 10.25 1.44
C GLU A 29 2.56 11.07 0.94
N ARG A 30 3.30 10.56 -0.05
CA ARG A 30 4.51 11.21 -0.57
C ARG A 30 4.26 12.53 -1.29
N HIS A 31 3.10 12.67 -1.93
CA HIS A 31 2.79 13.85 -2.76
C HIS A 31 1.65 14.72 -2.21
N GLY A 32 0.95 14.26 -1.16
CA GLY A 32 -0.24 14.90 -0.62
C GLY A 32 0.01 16.01 0.42
N GLY A 33 1.25 16.20 0.87
CA GLY A 33 1.63 17.23 1.83
C GLY A 33 1.59 16.78 3.30
N GLU A 34 1.79 17.72 4.22
CA GLU A 34 2.02 17.46 5.66
C GLU A 34 0.87 16.69 6.34
N ASP A 35 -0.38 16.99 5.96
CA ASP A 35 -1.58 16.36 6.54
C ASP A 35 -2.00 15.06 5.84
N ALA A 36 -1.28 14.62 4.80
CA ALA A 36 -1.69 13.46 4.00
C ALA A 36 -1.78 12.20 4.86
N PHE A 37 -0.78 11.94 5.70
CA PHE A 37 -0.76 10.78 6.57
C PHE A 37 -1.95 10.75 7.54
N ILE A 38 -2.26 11.88 8.18
CA ILE A 38 -3.38 11.97 9.14
C ILE A 38 -4.70 11.66 8.44
N ASN A 39 -4.94 12.26 7.27
CA ASN A 39 -6.16 12.02 6.49
C ASN A 39 -6.28 10.57 6.01
N ILE A 40 -5.17 9.96 5.55
CA ILE A 40 -5.16 8.54 5.14
C ILE A 40 -5.44 7.64 6.35
N LYS A 41 -4.80 7.88 7.50
CA LYS A 41 -4.99 7.08 8.72
C LYS A 41 -6.40 7.19 9.28
N TYR A 42 -7.06 8.34 9.13
CA TYR A 42 -8.47 8.51 9.50
C TYR A 42 -9.41 7.64 8.63
N MET A 43 -9.13 7.54 7.34
CA MET A 43 -9.96 6.76 6.41
C MET A 43 -9.64 5.26 6.46
N ILE A 44 -8.36 4.91 6.66
CA ILE A 44 -7.83 3.55 6.62
C ILE A 44 -6.97 3.36 7.89
N PRO A 45 -7.57 2.93 9.01
CA PRO A 45 -6.86 2.80 10.29
C PRO A 45 -5.67 1.83 10.26
N THR A 46 -5.67 0.89 9.32
CA THR A 46 -4.61 -0.12 9.14
C THR A 46 -3.44 0.34 8.26
N TYR A 47 -3.50 1.53 7.65
CA TYR A 47 -2.38 2.07 6.88
C TYR A 47 -1.21 2.45 7.80
N GLU A 48 0.01 2.11 7.41
CA GLU A 48 1.24 2.47 8.14
C GLU A 48 2.05 3.44 7.28
N SER A 49 2.65 4.46 7.91
CA SER A 49 3.36 5.51 7.19
C SER A 49 4.56 4.94 6.44
N CYS A 50 4.70 5.26 5.15
CA CYS A 50 5.87 4.85 4.38
C CYS A 50 7.08 5.78 4.57
N MET A 51 6.89 6.92 5.23
CA MET A 51 7.93 7.94 5.46
C MET A 51 8.58 7.86 6.85
N LEU A 52 7.95 7.19 7.81
CA LEU A 52 8.43 7.05 9.19
C LEU A 52 9.16 5.71 9.46
N ASN A 53 9.59 5.02 8.39
CA ASN A 53 10.30 3.74 8.45
C ASN A 53 11.82 3.88 8.66
#